data_AF-A0AAV6M2I3-F1
#
_entry.id   AF-A0AAV6M2I3-F1
#
_cell.length_a   1.000
_cell.length_b   1.000
_cell.length_c   1.000
_cell.angle_alpha   90.00
_cell.angle_beta   90.00
_cell.angle_gamma   90.00
#
_symmetry.space_group_name_H-M   'P 1'
#
loop_
_entity.id
_entity.type
_entity.pdbx_description
1 polymer ?
#
loop_
_entity_poly.entity_id
_entity_poly.type
_entity_poly.pdbx_seq_one_letter_code
_entity_poly.pdbx_strand_id
1 'polypeptide(L)'
;MSSITSFRNASPYYNCFSKSSKRYNRSNIEYQSKLVIRNVKYFQFKSLKCIRYCDCDSNSDSSSSMIMRSQKPSGMIPELVADKLERLVSEFEALEKPIDRVKRLLHYATFLAPMDESARVSENRVAGCTVEVWLEVKMDDNGRMRFKADSDSEITKGFCSCLIWMLNGAEASEVLAVKIEDLAAMNLGSPIKAQSRVNTWQNVLISMQQRTSDLVSEKNGESP
;
A
#
# COMPACT_ATOMS: atom_id res chain seq x y z
N MET A 1 35.88 47.13 9.49
CA MET A 1 34.64 46.72 8.81
C MET A 1 35.04 45.59 7.86
N SER A 2 35.06 44.35 8.37
CA SER A 2 34.06 43.29 8.09
C SER A 2 34.24 42.72 6.68
N SER A 3 34.32 41.43 6.37
CA SER A 3 34.48 40.15 7.07
C SER A 3 34.77 39.12 5.97
N ILE A 4 35.45 38.05 6.34
CA ILE A 4 35.74 36.83 5.57
C ILE A 4 34.44 36.10 5.14
N THR A 5 34.39 35.50 3.94
CA THR A 5 34.07 34.05 3.76
C THR A 5 34.16 33.58 2.30
N SER A 6 35.07 32.62 2.10
CA SER A 6 35.07 31.59 1.07
C SER A 6 33.87 30.64 1.25
N PHE A 7 33.32 30.06 0.18
CA PHE A 7 33.39 28.62 -0.08
C PHE A 7 32.63 28.24 -1.36
N ARG A 8 33.35 27.53 -2.24
CA ARG A 8 32.82 26.70 -3.32
C ARG A 8 31.95 25.59 -2.71
N ASN A 9 30.86 25.22 -3.38
CA ASN A 9 30.46 23.81 -3.49
C ASN A 9 29.59 23.61 -4.73
N ALA A 10 30.14 22.85 -5.67
CA ALA A 10 29.43 22.26 -6.79
C ALA A 10 28.66 21.02 -6.30
N SER A 11 27.41 20.87 -6.71
CA SER A 11 26.66 19.61 -6.58
C SER A 11 26.56 18.98 -7.98
N PRO A 12 27.21 17.84 -8.24
CA PRO A 12 27.02 17.08 -9.47
C PRO A 12 25.96 15.99 -9.26
N TYR A 13 25.39 15.52 -10.38
CA TYR A 13 24.47 14.38 -10.54
C TYR A 13 22.96 14.67 -10.54
N TYR A 14 22.48 15.17 -11.68
CA TYR A 14 21.39 14.50 -12.40
C TYR A 14 21.78 14.44 -13.87
N ASN A 15 22.21 13.27 -14.35
CA ASN A 15 22.41 13.04 -15.78
C ASN A 15 21.29 12.15 -16.32
N CYS A 16 20.58 12.78 -17.26
CA CYS A 16 19.74 12.26 -18.33
C CYS A 16 19.87 10.75 -18.59
N PHE A 17 18.78 10.00 -18.38
CA PHE A 17 18.59 8.70 -19.02
C PHE A 17 17.42 8.74 -20.01
N SER A 18 17.69 8.11 -21.14
CA SER A 18 17.05 8.28 -22.43
C SER A 18 15.63 7.70 -22.51
N LYS A 19 14.81 8.38 -23.33
CA LYS A 19 13.48 7.93 -23.74
C LYS A 19 13.57 6.57 -24.42
N SER A 20 12.83 5.59 -23.92
CA SER A 20 12.31 4.47 -24.71
C SER A 20 10.88 4.18 -24.26
N SER A 21 9.96 4.75 -25.02
CA SER A 21 8.51 4.62 -24.83
C SER A 21 8.07 3.23 -25.30
N LYS A 22 7.81 2.32 -24.37
CA LYS A 22 6.97 1.15 -24.64
C LYS A 22 5.54 1.53 -24.30
N ARG A 23 4.73 1.73 -25.35
CA ARG A 23 3.29 2.00 -25.30
C ARG A 23 2.59 0.82 -24.61
N TYR A 24 2.14 1.03 -23.38
CA TYR A 24 1.14 0.17 -22.75
C TYR A 24 -0.21 0.43 -23.42
N ASN A 25 -0.91 -0.64 -23.81
CA ASN A 25 -2.00 -0.58 -24.78
C ASN A 25 -3.30 -0.05 -24.14
N ARG A 26 -3.67 1.19 -24.50
CA ARG A 26 -4.80 1.98 -23.98
C ARG A 26 -6.20 1.45 -24.35
N SER A 27 -6.29 0.42 -25.18
CA SER A 27 -7.56 -0.05 -25.78
C SER A 27 -8.33 -1.09 -24.95
N ASN A 28 -7.78 -1.58 -23.84
CA ASN A 28 -8.47 -2.54 -22.96
C ASN A 28 -9.28 -1.89 -21.80
N ILE A 29 -9.15 -0.57 -21.61
CA ILE A 29 -9.75 0.17 -20.48
C ILE A 29 -11.28 0.41 -20.67
N GLU A 30 -11.75 0.51 -21.92
CA GLU A 30 -13.17 0.79 -22.19
C GLU A 30 -14.09 -0.43 -22.03
N TYR A 31 -13.54 -1.64 -22.07
CA TYR A 31 -14.33 -2.87 -21.93
C TYR A 31 -14.42 -3.35 -20.47
N GLN A 32 -13.37 -3.15 -19.68
CA GLN A 32 -13.33 -3.55 -18.27
C GLN A 32 -14.05 -2.58 -17.33
N SER A 33 -14.08 -1.29 -17.67
CA SER A 33 -14.85 -0.28 -16.92
C SER A 33 -16.35 -0.60 -16.86
N LYS A 34 -16.94 -1.23 -17.88
CA LYS A 34 -18.37 -1.62 -17.86
C LYS A 34 -18.67 -2.87 -17.03
N LEU A 35 -17.68 -3.74 -16.79
CA LEU A 35 -17.89 -4.97 -16.03
C LEU A 35 -17.75 -4.75 -14.51
N VAL A 36 -16.84 -3.87 -14.09
CA VAL A 36 -16.61 -3.56 -12.65
C VAL A 36 -17.71 -2.65 -12.08
N ILE A 37 -18.28 -1.73 -12.87
CA ILE A 37 -19.38 -0.84 -12.42
C ILE A 37 -20.64 -1.63 -11.97
N ARG A 38 -20.84 -2.85 -12.48
CA ARG A 38 -21.97 -3.69 -12.03
C ARG A 38 -21.78 -4.31 -10.64
N ASN A 39 -20.56 -4.49 -10.16
CA ASN A 39 -20.27 -5.17 -8.90
C ASN A 39 -20.06 -4.24 -7.69
N VAL A 40 -19.94 -2.92 -7.90
CA VAL A 40 -19.85 -1.94 -6.80
C VAL A 40 -21.20 -1.76 -6.07
N LYS A 41 -22.32 -2.16 -6.68
CA LYS A 41 -23.65 -2.05 -6.06
C LYS A 41 -23.93 -3.07 -4.94
N TYR A 42 -23.05 -4.03 -4.68
CA TYR A 42 -23.28 -5.10 -3.69
C TYR A 42 -22.58 -4.94 -2.35
N PHE A 43 -21.80 -3.87 -2.12
CA PHE A 43 -21.29 -3.58 -0.78
C PHE A 43 -22.33 -2.82 0.04
N GLN A 44 -23.40 -3.54 0.40
CA GLN A 44 -24.43 -3.06 1.31
C GLN A 44 -23.86 -3.01 2.73
N PHE A 45 -23.64 -1.79 3.21
CA PHE A 45 -23.48 -1.45 4.61
C PHE A 45 -24.53 -2.16 5.48
N LYS A 46 -24.10 -3.00 6.40
CA LYS A 46 -24.89 -3.36 7.58
C LYS A 46 -24.11 -3.03 8.85
N SER A 47 -24.70 -2.08 9.58
CA SER A 47 -24.33 -1.71 10.94
C SER A 47 -24.56 -2.87 11.92
N LEU A 48 -23.72 -2.91 12.94
CA LEU A 48 -23.62 -3.84 14.06
C LEU A 48 -24.96 -4.25 14.69
N LYS A 49 -25.06 -5.49 15.16
CA LYS A 49 -25.66 -5.84 16.46
C LYS A 49 -25.32 -7.27 16.91
N CYS A 50 -24.67 -7.30 18.08
CA CYS A 50 -24.48 -8.34 19.11
C CYS A 50 -25.08 -9.74 18.90
N ILE A 51 -24.26 -10.78 19.10
CA ILE A 51 -24.62 -12.05 19.80
C ILE A 51 -23.34 -12.55 20.50
N ARG A 52 -23.17 -12.30 21.80
CA ARG A 52 -23.42 -13.22 22.95
C ARG A 52 -22.82 -14.62 22.78
N TYR A 53 -21.87 -14.92 23.66
CA TYR A 53 -21.32 -16.25 23.97
C TYR A 53 -22.30 -17.06 24.84
N CYS A 54 -22.04 -18.36 24.99
CA CYS A 54 -22.75 -19.44 25.73
C CYS A 54 -23.81 -20.19 24.89
N ASP A 55 -23.98 -21.52 24.96
CA ASP A 55 -23.27 -22.64 25.59
C ASP A 55 -23.79 -23.92 24.89
N CYS A 56 -23.06 -25.01 25.00
CA CYS A 56 -23.37 -26.34 24.48
C CYS A 56 -24.48 -27.06 25.28
N ASP A 57 -25.38 -27.79 24.60
CA ASP A 57 -25.89 -29.05 25.16
C ASP A 57 -26.47 -30.08 24.15
N SER A 58 -25.95 -31.29 24.34
CA SER A 58 -26.42 -32.67 24.12
C SER A 58 -27.60 -33.09 23.18
N ASN A 59 -27.22 -34.05 22.30
CA ASN A 59 -27.84 -35.34 21.93
C ASN A 59 -29.04 -35.53 20.97
N SER A 60 -28.77 -36.50 20.07
CA SER A 60 -29.62 -37.57 19.50
C SER A 60 -30.42 -37.37 18.19
N ASP A 61 -30.04 -38.25 17.25
CA ASP A 61 -30.86 -39.04 16.33
C ASP A 61 -31.23 -38.52 14.92
N SER A 62 -30.54 -39.18 13.98
CA SER A 62 -31.09 -39.89 12.82
C SER A 62 -31.38 -39.11 11.52
N SER A 63 -30.51 -39.39 10.55
CA SER A 63 -30.81 -39.60 9.13
C SER A 63 -31.28 -38.42 8.29
N SER A 64 -30.30 -37.63 7.83
CA SER A 64 -30.09 -37.35 6.40
C SER A 64 -28.76 -36.63 6.23
N SER A 65 -27.66 -37.37 6.14
CA SER A 65 -26.36 -36.81 5.77
C SER A 65 -26.36 -36.52 4.27
N MET A 66 -26.90 -35.36 3.89
CA MET A 66 -26.33 -34.68 2.73
C MET A 66 -24.87 -34.39 3.08
N ILE A 67 -23.95 -35.17 2.52
CA ILE A 67 -22.54 -34.82 2.49
C ILE A 67 -22.45 -33.54 1.68
N MET A 68 -22.58 -32.40 2.36
CA MET A 68 -22.09 -31.13 1.84
C MET A 68 -20.58 -31.31 1.74
N ARG A 69 -20.12 -31.70 0.55
CA ARG A 69 -18.72 -31.61 0.17
C ARG A 69 -18.29 -30.22 0.56
N SER A 70 -17.40 -30.14 1.54
CA SER A 70 -16.61 -28.96 1.82
C SER A 70 -15.84 -28.66 0.53
N GLN A 71 -16.45 -27.85 -0.33
CA GLN A 71 -15.74 -27.23 -1.43
C GLN A 71 -14.83 -26.20 -0.78
N LYS A 72 -13.69 -26.67 -0.29
CA LYS A 72 -12.50 -25.84 -0.17
C LYS A 72 -12.32 -25.21 -1.55
N PRO A 73 -12.40 -23.87 -1.71
CA PRO A 73 -12.11 -23.26 -2.99
C PRO A 73 -10.65 -23.55 -3.28
N SER A 74 -10.44 -24.55 -4.14
CA SER A 74 -9.17 -24.84 -4.77
C SER A 74 -8.94 -23.71 -5.78
N GLY A 75 -7.86 -22.95 -5.57
CA GLY A 75 -7.39 -21.96 -6.54
C GLY A 75 -7.56 -20.50 -6.09
N MET A 76 -6.93 -20.09 -4.99
CA MET A 76 -6.51 -18.68 -4.89
C MET A 76 -5.24 -18.52 -5.72
N ILE A 77 -5.39 -17.99 -6.94
CA ILE A 77 -4.26 -17.39 -7.67
C ILE A 77 -3.73 -16.24 -6.79
N PRO A 78 -2.41 -16.12 -6.54
CA PRO A 78 -1.88 -14.96 -5.84
C PRO A 78 -2.31 -13.68 -6.56
N GLU A 79 -3.08 -12.82 -5.89
CA GLU A 79 -3.49 -11.52 -6.43
C GLU A 79 -2.23 -10.68 -6.70
N LEU A 80 -2.02 -10.29 -7.96
CA LEU A 80 -0.83 -9.55 -8.39
C LEU A 80 -0.85 -8.12 -7.85
N VAL A 81 0.31 -7.51 -7.66
CA VAL A 81 0.42 -6.11 -7.21
C VAL A 81 -0.29 -5.16 -8.19
N ALA A 82 -0.22 -5.43 -9.49
CA ALA A 82 -0.89 -4.62 -10.52
C ALA A 82 -2.42 -4.60 -10.36
N ASP A 83 -3.03 -5.74 -10.03
CA ASP A 83 -4.48 -5.84 -9.84
C ASP A 83 -4.92 -5.06 -8.59
N LYS A 84 -4.13 -5.17 -7.50
CA LYS A 84 -4.37 -4.44 -6.27
C LYS A 84 -4.25 -2.93 -6.46
N LEU A 85 -3.23 -2.52 -7.21
CA LEU A 85 -2.98 -1.12 -7.58
C LEU A 85 -4.17 -0.55 -8.36
N GLU A 86 -4.62 -1.25 -9.41
CA GLU A 86 -5.78 -0.82 -10.21
C GLU A 86 -7.04 -0.69 -9.34
N ARG A 87 -7.28 -1.66 -8.44
CA ARG A 87 -8.41 -1.62 -7.51
C ARG A 87 -8.36 -0.42 -6.57
N LEU A 88 -7.19 -0.15 -6.00
CA LEU A 88 -6.99 0.99 -5.11
C LEU A 88 -7.19 2.31 -5.83
N VAL A 89 -6.60 2.46 -7.02
CA VAL A 89 -6.72 3.66 -7.86
C VAL A 89 -8.16 3.89 -8.26
N SER A 90 -8.83 2.87 -8.80
CA SER A 90 -10.24 2.96 -9.22
C SER A 90 -11.17 3.35 -8.06
N GLU A 91 -10.92 2.81 -6.87
CA GLU A 91 -11.67 3.18 -5.67
C GLU A 91 -11.51 4.66 -5.31
N PHE A 92 -10.29 5.19 -5.28
CA PHE A 92 -10.06 6.60 -4.95
C PHE A 92 -10.49 7.56 -6.07
N GLU A 93 -10.43 7.15 -7.33
CA GLU A 93 -10.95 7.91 -8.47
C GLU A 93 -12.48 8.03 -8.45
N ALA A 94 -13.19 6.99 -8.00
CA ALA A 94 -14.64 7.02 -7.85
C ALA A 94 -15.12 8.00 -6.75
N LEU A 95 -14.22 8.47 -5.89
CA LEU A 95 -14.52 9.45 -4.84
C LEU A 95 -14.30 10.88 -5.38
N GLU A 96 -15.40 11.52 -5.77
CA GLU A 96 -15.39 12.89 -6.30
C GLU A 96 -15.06 13.94 -5.24
N LYS A 97 -15.58 13.78 -4.02
CA LYS A 97 -15.42 14.77 -2.95
C LYS A 97 -14.11 14.53 -2.19
N PRO A 98 -13.26 15.55 -1.99
CA PRO A 98 -12.01 15.41 -1.22
C PRO A 98 -12.22 14.82 0.19
N ILE A 99 -13.29 15.23 0.87
CA ILE A 99 -13.63 14.72 2.21
C ILE A 99 -13.90 13.21 2.22
N ASP A 100 -14.46 12.66 1.14
CA ASP A 100 -14.77 11.23 1.08
C ASP A 100 -13.51 10.40 0.85
N ARG A 101 -12.50 10.95 0.15
CA ARG A 101 -11.16 10.36 0.06
C ARG A 101 -10.49 10.29 1.43
N VAL A 102 -10.57 11.38 2.22
CA VAL A 102 -10.05 11.40 3.59
C VAL A 102 -10.74 10.34 4.45
N LYS A 103 -12.08 10.27 4.41
CA LYS A 103 -12.83 9.23 5.15
C LYS A 103 -12.43 7.82 4.74
N ARG A 104 -12.24 7.59 3.43
CA ARG A 104 -11.79 6.29 2.93
C ARG A 104 -10.40 5.94 3.45
N LEU A 105 -9.49 6.91 3.47
CA LEU A 105 -8.15 6.74 4.01
C LEU A 105 -8.16 6.44 5.52
N LEU A 106 -8.98 7.14 6.30
CA LEU A 106 -9.17 6.84 7.72
C LEU A 106 -9.76 5.45 7.96
N HIS A 107 -10.63 4.97 7.06
CA HIS A 107 -11.09 3.60 7.12
C HIS A 107 -9.98 2.60 6.81
N TYR A 108 -9.09 2.88 5.85
CA TYR A 108 -7.88 2.08 5.66
C TYR A 108 -7.00 2.05 6.92
N ALA A 109 -6.87 3.18 7.64
CA ALA A 109 -6.09 3.25 8.86
C ALA A 109 -6.56 2.24 9.92
N THR A 110 -7.86 1.92 9.99
CA THR A 110 -8.38 0.94 10.95
C THR A 110 -7.95 -0.50 10.68
N PHE A 111 -7.44 -0.79 9.47
CA PHE A 111 -6.92 -2.11 9.11
C PHE A 111 -5.40 -2.22 9.25
N LEU A 112 -4.72 -1.12 9.59
CA LEU A 112 -3.28 -1.14 9.79
C LEU A 112 -2.97 -1.99 11.03
N ALA A 113 -2.22 -3.08 10.83
CA ALA A 113 -1.77 -3.89 11.94
C ALA A 113 -0.83 -3.05 12.84
N PRO A 114 -1.00 -3.10 14.17
CA PRO A 114 -0.16 -2.33 15.08
C PRO A 114 1.31 -2.75 14.95
N MET A 115 2.19 -1.77 14.98
CA MET A 115 3.63 -1.96 15.07
C MET A 115 4.03 -2.13 16.54
N ASP A 116 5.07 -2.92 16.79
CA ASP A 116 5.62 -3.04 18.15
C ASP A 116 6.30 -1.72 18.54
N GLU A 117 6.12 -1.26 19.78
CA GLU A 117 6.74 -0.03 20.27
C GLU A 117 8.28 -0.12 20.22
N SER A 118 8.84 -1.32 20.43
CA SER A 118 10.28 -1.57 20.30
C SER A 118 10.81 -1.35 18.87
N ALA A 119 9.92 -1.35 17.87
CA ALA A 119 10.28 -1.07 16.48
C ALA A 119 10.16 0.43 16.15
N ARG A 120 9.63 1.28 17.04
CA ARG A 120 9.55 2.75 16.86
C ARG A 120 10.90 3.45 17.15
N VAL A 121 11.96 2.97 16.51
CA VAL A 121 13.35 3.46 16.67
C VAL A 121 13.80 4.34 15.50
N SER A 122 14.92 5.06 15.67
CA SER A 122 15.49 5.97 14.67
C SER A 122 15.78 5.30 13.34
N GLU A 123 16.21 4.05 13.36
CA GLU A 123 16.60 3.26 12.19
C GLU A 123 15.40 2.95 11.30
N ASN A 124 14.21 2.86 11.89
CA ASN A 124 12.97 2.61 11.17
C ASN A 124 12.32 3.90 10.65
N ARG A 125 12.87 5.09 10.90
CA ARG A 125 12.28 6.36 10.46
C ARG A 125 12.23 6.50 8.94
N VAL A 126 11.12 7.05 8.45
CA VAL A 126 11.00 7.48 7.06
C VAL A 126 11.34 8.98 6.98
N ALA A 127 12.40 9.31 6.24
CA ALA A 127 12.81 10.70 6.05
C ALA A 127 11.87 11.46 5.10
N GLY A 128 11.83 12.80 5.25
CA GLY A 128 11.11 13.69 4.34
C GLY A 128 9.60 13.81 4.60
N CYS A 129 9.03 13.01 5.50
CA CYS A 129 7.66 13.21 5.98
C CYS A 129 7.61 14.37 6.99
N THR A 130 6.58 15.21 6.91
CA THR A 130 6.35 16.27 7.92
C THR A 130 5.88 15.70 9.25
N VAL A 131 5.17 14.59 9.18
CA VAL A 131 4.75 13.80 10.33
C VAL A 131 5.64 12.58 10.46
N GLU A 132 5.82 12.18 11.69
CA GLU A 132 6.63 11.03 12.04
C GLU A 132 6.05 9.73 11.50
N VAL A 133 6.88 8.96 10.80
CA VAL A 133 6.54 7.63 10.28
C VAL A 133 7.69 6.66 10.57
N TRP A 134 7.32 5.48 11.03
CA TRP A 134 8.22 4.35 11.18
C TRP A 134 7.78 3.26 10.22
N LEU A 135 8.75 2.62 9.60
CA LEU A 135 8.58 1.56 8.63
C LEU A 135 9.55 0.45 8.98
N GLU A 136 9.08 -0.78 8.99
CA GLU A 136 9.90 -1.99 9.08
C GLU A 136 9.69 -2.77 7.79
N VAL A 137 10.79 -3.12 7.14
CA VAL A 137 10.79 -3.89 5.89
C VAL A 137 11.60 -5.15 6.13
N LYS A 138 11.01 -6.29 5.83
CA LYS A 138 11.64 -7.61 5.93
C LYS A 138 11.35 -8.41 4.68
N MET A 139 12.22 -9.36 4.38
CA MET A 139 11.95 -10.41 3.40
C MET A 139 11.76 -11.71 4.16
N ASP A 140 10.68 -12.45 3.85
CA ASP A 140 10.44 -13.76 4.46
C ASP A 140 11.26 -14.87 3.78
N ASP A 141 11.23 -16.07 4.36
CA ASP A 141 11.97 -17.24 3.88
C ASP A 141 11.59 -17.65 2.44
N ASN A 142 10.40 -17.26 1.99
CA ASN A 142 9.93 -17.50 0.62
C ASN A 142 10.34 -16.39 -0.36
N GLY A 143 11.14 -15.41 0.10
CA GLY A 143 11.56 -14.27 -0.71
C GLY A 143 10.46 -13.22 -0.94
N ARG A 144 9.39 -13.22 -0.13
CA ARG A 144 8.28 -12.26 -0.24
C ARG A 144 8.48 -11.11 0.74
N MET A 145 8.17 -9.90 0.30
CA MET A 145 8.35 -8.69 1.10
C MET A 145 7.26 -8.55 2.16
N ARG A 146 7.67 -8.16 3.37
CA ARG A 146 6.81 -7.94 4.53
C ARG A 146 7.03 -6.54 5.06
N PHE A 147 5.92 -5.86 5.33
CA PHE A 147 5.92 -4.47 5.74
C PHE A 147 5.11 -4.28 7.01
N LYS A 148 5.65 -3.50 7.95
CA LYS A 148 4.91 -2.93 9.08
C LYS A 148 5.21 -1.43 9.13
N ALA A 149 4.24 -0.63 9.50
CA ALA A 149 4.45 0.80 9.63
C ALA A 149 3.54 1.38 10.70
N ASP A 150 3.93 2.52 11.23
CA ASP A 150 3.14 3.30 12.17
C ASP A 150 3.45 4.79 12.05
N SER A 151 2.55 5.64 12.54
CA SER A 151 2.66 7.09 12.52
C SER A 151 1.78 7.72 13.59
N ASP A 152 2.09 8.93 14.04
CA ASP A 152 1.21 9.67 14.97
C ASP A 152 -0.01 10.30 14.29
N SER A 153 -0.07 10.26 12.95
CA SER A 153 -1.20 10.79 12.19
C SER A 153 -2.06 9.66 11.61
N GLU A 154 -3.35 9.67 11.91
CA GLU A 154 -4.33 8.71 11.35
C GLU A 154 -4.42 8.76 9.82
N ILE A 155 -4.27 9.95 9.23
CA ILE A 155 -4.21 10.11 7.76
C ILE A 155 -2.99 9.36 7.21
N THR A 156 -1.84 9.50 7.86
CA THR A 156 -0.61 8.82 7.45
C THR A 156 -0.68 7.32 7.67
N LYS A 157 -1.27 6.86 8.77
CA LYS A 157 -1.57 5.43 8.98
C LYS A 157 -2.44 4.89 7.85
N GLY A 158 -3.43 5.66 7.39
CA GLY A 158 -4.25 5.28 6.24
C GLY A 158 -3.43 5.11 4.96
N PHE A 159 -2.49 6.03 4.66
CA PHE A 159 -1.59 5.88 3.52
C PHE A 159 -0.69 4.65 3.65
N CYS A 160 -0.12 4.43 4.84
CA CYS A 160 0.69 3.25 5.12
C CYS A 160 -0.12 1.96 4.92
N SER A 161 -1.35 1.92 5.42
CA SER A 161 -2.26 0.79 5.27
C SER A 161 -2.56 0.48 3.81
N CYS A 162 -2.85 1.49 2.99
CA CYS A 162 -3.05 1.32 1.55
C CYS A 162 -1.82 0.68 0.86
N LEU A 163 -0.63 1.22 1.13
CA LEU A 163 0.63 0.72 0.55
C LEU A 163 0.95 -0.70 1.02
N ILE A 164 0.80 -0.97 2.31
CA ILE A 164 1.03 -2.31 2.89
C ILE A 164 0.01 -3.30 2.33
N TRP A 165 -1.26 -2.93 2.24
CA TRP A 165 -2.29 -3.80 1.67
C TRP A 165 -1.96 -4.22 0.22
N MET A 166 -1.44 -3.27 -0.57
CA MET A 166 -1.02 -3.50 -1.95
C MET A 166 0.26 -4.36 -2.05
N LEU A 167 1.30 -4.04 -1.26
CA LEU A 167 2.66 -4.58 -1.42
C LEU A 167 2.99 -5.78 -0.52
N ASN A 168 2.26 -5.97 0.58
CA ASN A 168 2.60 -7.02 1.53
C ASN A 168 2.42 -8.41 0.92
N GLY A 169 3.48 -9.21 1.04
CA GLY A 169 3.59 -10.51 0.41
C GLY A 169 3.86 -10.46 -1.09
N ALA A 170 4.28 -9.34 -1.67
CA ALA A 170 4.73 -9.25 -3.07
C ALA A 170 6.19 -9.72 -3.23
N GLU A 171 6.60 -10.02 -4.47
CA GLU A 171 8.02 -10.18 -4.78
C GLU A 171 8.73 -8.81 -4.79
N ALA A 172 10.03 -8.80 -4.49
CA ALA A 172 10.82 -7.57 -4.51
C ALA A 172 10.76 -6.85 -5.87
N SER A 173 10.76 -7.62 -6.97
CA SER A 173 10.60 -7.11 -8.34
C SER A 173 9.28 -6.35 -8.55
N GLU A 174 8.19 -6.86 -7.99
CA GLU A 174 6.87 -6.22 -8.06
C GLU A 174 6.83 -4.92 -7.25
N VAL A 175 7.43 -4.91 -6.05
CA VAL A 175 7.53 -3.70 -5.21
C VAL A 175 8.30 -2.58 -5.93
N LEU A 176 9.43 -2.93 -6.55
CA LEU A 176 10.28 -2.00 -7.28
C LEU A 176 9.65 -1.53 -8.61
N ALA A 177 8.69 -2.28 -9.16
CA ALA A 177 8.02 -1.93 -10.41
C ALA A 177 6.92 -0.87 -10.25
N VAL A 178 6.38 -0.68 -9.03
CA VAL A 178 5.33 0.32 -8.77
C VAL A 178 5.89 1.73 -8.95
N LYS A 179 5.22 2.56 -9.75
CA LYS A 179 5.63 3.94 -9.97
C LYS A 179 4.79 4.90 -9.16
N ILE A 180 5.39 6.03 -8.82
CA ILE A 180 4.71 7.12 -8.12
C ILE A 180 3.51 7.62 -8.94
N GLU A 181 3.64 7.70 -10.26
CA GLU A 181 2.58 8.20 -11.13
C GLU A 181 1.34 7.31 -11.11
N ASP A 182 1.51 5.99 -10.91
CA ASP A 182 0.40 5.04 -10.89
C ASP A 182 -0.51 5.25 -9.68
N LEU A 183 0.01 5.86 -8.60
CA LEU A 183 -0.70 6.11 -7.35
C LEU A 183 -1.17 7.56 -7.20
N ALA A 184 -1.10 8.36 -8.26
CA ALA A 184 -1.48 9.77 -8.23
C ALA A 184 -2.94 10.02 -7.78
N ALA A 185 -3.83 9.05 -7.97
CA ALA A 185 -5.23 9.10 -7.53
C ALA A 185 -5.39 9.11 -6.00
N MET A 186 -4.42 8.58 -5.24
CA MET A 186 -4.46 8.59 -3.76
C MET A 186 -4.32 10.00 -3.16
N ASN A 187 -4.04 11.02 -3.97
CA ASN A 187 -3.98 12.39 -3.50
C ASN A 187 -5.35 12.88 -3.03
N LEU A 188 -5.38 13.44 -1.81
CA LEU A 188 -6.61 13.87 -1.12
C LEU A 188 -7.16 15.24 -1.60
N GLY A 189 -6.88 15.62 -2.86
CA GLY A 189 -7.48 16.80 -3.48
C GLY A 189 -6.56 17.99 -3.74
N SER A 190 -5.23 17.86 -3.56
CA SER A 190 -4.31 18.85 -4.14
C SER A 190 -4.00 18.48 -5.60
N PRO A 191 -4.34 19.31 -6.59
CA PRO A 191 -3.90 19.08 -7.95
C PRO A 191 -2.37 19.08 -7.99
N ILE A 192 -1.81 18.11 -8.70
CA ILE A 192 -0.38 17.79 -8.91
C ILE A 192 0.47 19.01 -9.38
N LYS A 193 -0.14 20.17 -9.62
CA LYS A 193 0.46 21.41 -10.12
C LYS A 193 0.95 22.39 -9.05
N ALA A 194 0.56 22.23 -7.78
CA ALA A 194 1.25 22.91 -6.69
C ALA A 194 2.36 21.96 -6.22
N GLN A 195 3.61 22.44 -6.22
CA GLN A 195 4.76 21.79 -5.59
C GLN A 195 4.46 21.54 -4.10
N SER A 196 3.64 20.54 -3.80
CA SER A 196 3.33 20.12 -2.45
C SER A 196 4.57 19.39 -1.99
N ARG A 197 5.40 20.07 -1.20
CA ARG A 197 6.60 19.53 -0.57
C ARG A 197 6.30 18.39 0.44
N VAL A 198 5.10 17.82 0.38
CA VAL A 198 4.53 16.89 1.35
C VAL A 198 3.57 15.94 0.62
N ASN A 199 4.10 14.82 0.12
CA ASN A 199 3.30 13.67 -0.25
C ASN A 199 3.76 12.50 0.62
N THR A 200 3.20 12.39 1.82
CA THR A 200 3.60 11.39 2.83
C THR A 200 3.65 9.97 2.24
N TRP A 201 2.67 9.60 1.42
CA TRP A 201 2.64 8.29 0.76
C TRP A 201 3.79 8.09 -0.24
N GLN A 202 4.27 9.13 -0.91
CA GLN A 202 5.41 9.02 -1.84
C GLN A 202 6.70 8.70 -1.09
N ASN A 203 6.97 9.42 0.00
CA ASN A 203 8.16 9.17 0.81
C ASN A 203 8.13 7.76 1.43
N VAL A 204 6.95 7.31 1.88
CA VAL A 204 6.78 5.95 2.38
C VAL A 204 7.02 4.92 1.28
N LEU A 205 6.46 5.08 0.08
CA LEU A 205 6.70 4.18 -1.05
C LEU A 205 8.17 4.14 -1.45
N ILE A 206 8.82 5.30 -1.57
CA ILE A 206 10.26 5.39 -1.88
C ILE A 206 11.08 4.67 -0.81
N SER A 207 10.75 4.85 0.47
CA SER A 207 11.45 4.18 1.56
C SER A 207 11.23 2.66 1.54
N MET A 208 10.02 2.20 1.22
CA MET A 208 9.74 0.78 0.99
C MET A 208 10.60 0.22 -0.14
N GLN A 209 10.69 0.92 -1.27
CA GLN A 209 11.47 0.50 -2.44
C GLN A 209 12.97 0.49 -2.16
N GLN A 210 13.51 1.54 -1.52
CA GLN A 210 14.93 1.60 -1.18
C GLN A 210 15.33 0.42 -0.29
N ARG A 211 14.61 0.21 0.82
CA ARG A 211 14.91 -0.89 1.76
C ARG A 211 14.67 -2.26 1.13
N THR A 212 13.74 -2.37 0.19
CA THR A 212 13.56 -3.59 -0.61
C THR A 212 14.78 -3.86 -1.49
N SER A 213 15.30 -2.82 -2.15
CA SER A 213 16.53 -2.93 -2.94
C SER A 213 17.71 -3.36 -2.08
N ASP A 214 17.88 -2.76 -0.90
CA ASP A 214 18.98 -3.09 0.02
C ASP A 214 18.93 -4.56 0.44
N LEU A 215 17.74 -5.07 0.81
CA LEU A 215 17.54 -6.48 1.15
C LEU A 215 17.81 -7.46 -0.01
N VAL A 216 17.52 -7.04 -1.25
CA VAL A 216 17.83 -7.83 -2.44
C VAL A 216 19.34 -7.90 -2.67
N SER A 217 20.05 -6.78 -2.52
CA SER A 217 21.51 -6.72 -2.66
C SER A 217 22.21 -7.57 -1.60
N GLU A 218 21.77 -7.47 -0.34
CA GLU A 218 22.27 -8.29 0.78
C GLU A 218 22.09 -9.80 0.52
N LYS A 219 20.92 -10.20 -0.01
CA LYS A 219 20.65 -11.60 -0.35
C LYS A 219 21.53 -12.12 -1.48
N ASN A 220 21.87 -11.28 -2.44
CA ASN A 220 22.71 -11.65 -3.59
C ASN A 220 24.21 -11.59 -3.28
N GLY A 221 24.62 -11.14 -2.08
CA GLY A 221 26.02 -11.02 -1.68
C GLY A 221 26.74 -9.82 -2.31
N GLU A 222 25.99 -8.88 -2.87
CA GLU A 222 26.50 -7.61 -3.38
C GLU A 222 26.32 -6.56 -2.28
N SER A 223 27.35 -6.35 -1.46
CA SER A 223 27.38 -5.17 -0.60
C SER A 223 27.47 -3.90 -1.47
N PRO A 224 26.71 -2.84 -1.14
CA PRO A 224 26.66 -1.60 -1.92
C PRO A 224 27.99 -0.84 -1.99
#